data_AF-A0A7V9IAI1-F1
#
_entry.id   AF-A0A7V9IAI1-F1
#
_cell.length_a   1.000
_cell.length_b   1.000
_cell.length_c   1.000
_cell.angle_alpha   90.00
_cell.angle_beta   90.00
_cell.angle_gamma   90.00
#
_symmetry.space_group_name_H-M   'P 1'
#
loop_
_entity.id
_entity.type
_entity.pdbx_description
1 polymer ?
#
loop_
_entity_poly.entity_id
_entity_poly.type
_entity_poly.pdbx_seq_one_letter_code
_entity_poly.pdbx_strand_id
1 'polypeptide(L)'
;MRCGSAASHLRGGVAVLLAFAVALQWMPVSGAEPLRTLETPMRLVPIGPVETKVAGLHRFFGPLEIDAASDGLVVVNRLPLERYLLGLNEVPPEWPRAALQAQAIAARTYALWTLGRPPAGSAEAYGFDICASTDCQVFSGADLLEDPEGRRWFDAVAATKGEVVIYGGEPILARYHSVSGGRTLDNSQAYPDEGDFPYLKSVPSPSEDASPLDRWRVSFTLDDLRSLISEAGWWNGSELTEVHTIGSGSEQHYPDVVFEGPAERAVRDAQEVREVLGGLAARRFPARYPSLALMSSGRLPETFPSNRFEVSTESGAVRVDGRGWGHGVGMSQWGAHGLALRGWGAKQILEHYYTGARVSNVPGSQMLEVGVATGLDSVQATGAFRLEDGDGRTVLPRAVGRWAISFEGSGVASLSPPPGFGRPLRLAVVSAPRTLRTGAKGTFALRLSAPAEVRTSPGATETFVASAGSNSFTWRAPDKPGRYRVEVAAVGSRGRETKVVEVEVVAPQSSSPLPSPGGSQGVALIGVALGLALMIIGGQALVKETRR
;
A
#
# COMPACT_ATOMS: atom_id res chain seq x y z
N MET A 1 83.89 -37.70 44.71
CA MET A 1 82.94 -37.07 45.63
C MET A 1 81.65 -36.74 44.87
N ARG A 2 80.55 -37.37 45.31
CA ARG A 2 79.09 -37.07 45.15
C ARG A 2 78.63 -36.26 43.91
N CYS A 3 77.98 -36.95 42.96
CA CYS A 3 76.52 -36.96 42.64
C CYS A 3 76.09 -35.78 41.73
N GLY A 4 75.47 -35.93 40.55
CA GLY A 4 74.73 -37.05 39.97
C GLY A 4 73.23 -36.72 39.93
N SER A 5 72.72 -36.26 38.77
CA SER A 5 71.36 -36.45 38.21
C SER A 5 71.21 -35.50 37.01
N ALA A 6 71.42 -35.94 35.76
CA ALA A 6 70.60 -36.81 34.92
C ALA A 6 69.36 -36.11 34.32
N ALA A 7 69.38 -36.04 33.00
CA ALA A 7 68.43 -35.43 32.10
C ALA A 7 67.23 -36.32 31.80
N SER A 8 66.10 -35.69 31.47
CA SER A 8 65.07 -36.13 30.51
C SER A 8 64.04 -34.98 30.43
N HIS A 9 63.35 -34.59 29.36
CA HIS A 9 62.88 -35.30 28.19
C HIS A 9 62.45 -34.29 27.10
N LEU A 10 62.61 -34.71 25.85
CA LEU A 10 61.69 -34.54 24.71
C LEU A 10 61.59 -33.20 23.95
N ARG A 11 62.07 -33.32 22.71
CA ARG A 11 61.83 -32.48 21.53
C ARG A 11 60.35 -32.35 21.19
N GLY A 12 59.95 -31.17 20.73
CA GLY A 12 58.72 -30.94 19.99
C GLY A 12 58.82 -29.62 19.24
N GLY A 13 59.45 -29.63 18.07
CA GLY A 13 59.49 -28.47 17.19
C GLY A 13 58.11 -28.22 16.59
N VAL A 14 57.62 -26.99 16.73
CA VAL A 14 56.55 -26.45 15.90
C VAL A 14 57.09 -25.17 15.28
N ALA A 15 57.35 -25.23 13.97
CA ALA A 15 57.66 -24.05 13.18
C ALA A 15 56.42 -23.14 13.16
N VAL A 16 56.53 -21.99 13.80
CA VAL A 16 55.52 -20.92 13.71
C VAL A 16 55.67 -20.26 12.33
N LEU A 17 54.85 -20.70 11.37
CA LEU A 17 54.59 -19.96 10.14
C LEU A 17 53.73 -18.74 10.50
N LEU A 18 54.40 -17.59 10.69
CA LEU A 18 53.75 -16.28 10.80
C LEU A 18 53.10 -15.94 9.45
N ALA A 19 51.82 -16.26 9.32
CA ALA A 19 50.98 -15.71 8.26
C ALA A 19 50.69 -14.24 8.56
N PHE A 20 51.35 -13.33 7.85
CA PHE A 20 50.97 -11.92 7.80
C PHE A 20 49.61 -11.80 7.08
N ALA A 21 48.52 -11.92 7.84
CA ALA A 21 47.23 -11.42 7.40
C ALA A 21 47.30 -9.88 7.46
N VAL A 22 47.54 -9.24 6.32
CA VAL A 22 47.25 -7.80 6.17
C VAL A 22 45.73 -7.66 6.17
N ALA A 23 45.14 -7.67 7.37
CA ALA A 23 43.81 -7.17 7.57
C ALA A 23 43.87 -5.66 7.32
N LEU A 24 43.45 -5.23 6.13
CA LEU A 24 43.04 -3.84 5.92
C LEU A 24 41.83 -3.62 6.85
N GLN A 25 42.10 -3.24 8.10
CA GLN A 25 41.08 -2.80 9.04
C GLN A 25 40.57 -1.45 8.52
N TRP A 26 39.45 -1.50 7.80
CA TRP A 26 38.68 -0.30 7.52
C TRP A 26 38.08 0.16 8.85
N MET A 27 38.72 1.14 9.49
CA MET A 27 38.09 1.89 10.57
C MET A 27 36.77 2.47 10.05
N PRO A 28 35.67 2.42 10.81
CA PRO A 28 34.51 3.24 10.52
C PRO A 28 34.93 4.69 10.79
N VAL A 29 35.37 5.38 9.75
CA VAL A 29 35.63 6.82 9.83
C VAL A 29 34.28 7.51 9.76
N SER A 30 33.84 7.97 10.92
CA SER A 30 32.81 8.97 11.10
C SER A 30 33.22 10.24 10.35
N GLY A 31 32.50 10.50 9.26
CA GLY A 31 32.61 11.71 8.46
C GLY A 31 31.34 11.80 7.62
N ALA A 32 30.19 11.98 8.30
CA ALA A 32 29.01 12.48 7.61
C ALA A 32 29.36 13.90 7.14
N GLU A 33 29.31 14.12 5.83
CA GLU A 33 29.26 15.49 5.28
C GLU A 33 28.14 16.25 6.00
N PRO A 34 28.31 17.55 6.28
CA PRO A 34 27.39 18.28 7.15
C PRO A 34 25.98 18.28 6.59
N LEU A 35 25.01 18.21 7.51
CA LEU A 35 23.62 18.61 7.33
C LEU A 35 23.58 19.86 6.44
N ARG A 36 22.92 19.77 5.28
CA ARG A 36 22.61 20.96 4.48
C ARG A 36 21.24 21.44 4.89
N THR A 37 21.19 22.56 5.59
CA THR A 37 19.94 23.31 5.76
C THR A 37 19.62 23.99 4.43
N LEU A 38 18.40 23.79 3.95
CA LEU A 38 17.89 24.33 2.70
C LEU A 38 16.57 25.04 2.96
N GLU A 39 16.34 26.13 2.25
CA GLU A 39 15.00 26.69 2.11
C GLU A 39 14.13 25.72 1.31
N THR A 40 12.88 25.60 1.71
CA THR A 40 11.87 24.77 1.05
C THR A 40 10.94 25.62 0.19
N PRO A 41 10.26 25.04 -0.83
CA PRO A 41 10.25 23.61 -1.18
C PRO A 41 11.55 23.13 -1.82
N MET A 42 11.88 21.86 -1.62
CA MET A 42 12.92 21.16 -2.38
C MET A 42 12.31 20.01 -3.20
N ARG A 43 12.89 19.70 -4.35
CA ARG A 43 12.38 18.64 -5.23
C ARG A 43 13.36 17.49 -5.38
N LEU A 44 12.88 16.28 -5.14
CA LEU A 44 13.55 15.01 -5.42
C LEU A 44 13.10 14.54 -6.81
N VAL A 45 13.89 14.83 -7.85
CA VAL A 45 13.59 14.44 -9.23
C VAL A 45 14.27 13.11 -9.56
N PRO A 46 13.54 11.99 -9.72
CA PRO A 46 14.16 10.69 -9.97
C PRO A 46 15.07 10.69 -11.19
N ILE A 47 16.20 9.98 -11.08
CA ILE A 47 17.15 9.72 -12.17
C ILE A 47 17.11 8.23 -12.47
N GLY A 48 16.66 7.88 -13.67
CA GLY A 48 16.60 6.48 -14.09
C GLY A 48 15.26 5.83 -13.81
N PRO A 49 15.20 4.49 -13.86
CA PRO A 49 13.94 3.74 -13.81
C PRO A 49 13.47 3.42 -12.40
N VAL A 50 14.29 3.68 -11.37
CA VAL A 50 13.93 3.34 -9.98
C VAL A 50 13.12 4.47 -9.36
N GLU A 51 11.95 4.14 -8.85
CA GLU A 51 11.08 5.06 -8.15
C GLU A 51 11.67 5.51 -6.81
N THR A 52 11.31 6.71 -6.37
CA THR A 52 11.71 7.19 -5.04
C THR A 52 10.79 6.56 -4.01
N LYS A 53 11.38 5.81 -3.07
CA LYS A 53 10.67 5.20 -1.94
C LYS A 53 10.74 6.11 -0.72
N VAL A 54 9.61 6.44 -0.12
CA VAL A 54 9.57 7.11 1.19
C VAL A 54 9.25 6.08 2.27
N ALA A 55 10.07 6.02 3.32
CA ALA A 55 9.87 5.05 4.40
C ALA A 55 8.56 5.33 5.16
N GLY A 56 7.79 4.28 5.46
CA GLY A 56 6.49 4.40 6.12
C GLY A 56 5.33 4.82 5.19
N LEU A 57 5.64 5.25 3.97
CA LEU A 57 4.67 5.58 2.93
C LEU A 57 4.84 4.59 1.75
N HIS A 58 4.87 5.09 0.53
CA HIS A 58 4.89 4.31 -0.71
C HIS A 58 6.15 4.56 -1.55
N ARG A 59 6.26 3.85 -2.68
CA ARG A 59 7.09 4.29 -3.81
C ARG A 59 6.33 5.30 -4.64
N PHE A 60 7.01 6.27 -5.24
CA PHE A 60 6.34 7.34 -5.98
C PHE A 60 6.87 7.51 -7.40
N PHE A 61 5.93 7.77 -8.29
CA PHE A 61 6.19 8.07 -9.69
C PHE A 61 6.65 9.53 -9.85
N GLY A 62 7.75 9.76 -10.54
CA GLY A 62 8.17 11.12 -10.88
C GLY A 62 8.62 11.93 -9.65
N PRO A 63 8.67 13.27 -9.77
CA PRO A 63 9.19 14.15 -8.72
C PRO A 63 8.37 14.12 -7.43
N LEU A 64 9.08 14.15 -6.31
CA LEU A 64 8.54 14.50 -5.00
C LEU A 64 8.98 15.91 -4.63
N GLU A 65 8.05 16.75 -4.21
CA GLU A 65 8.33 18.02 -3.56
C GLU A 65 8.20 17.84 -2.04
N ILE A 66 9.15 18.41 -1.31
CA ILE A 66 9.19 18.39 0.15
C ILE A 66 9.18 19.85 0.60
N ASP A 67 8.11 20.24 1.28
CA ASP A 67 7.95 21.56 1.85
C ASP A 67 7.94 21.50 3.39
N ALA A 68 8.23 22.62 4.04
CA ALA A 68 8.24 22.77 5.50
C ALA A 68 7.14 23.77 5.92
N ALA A 69 5.96 23.24 6.27
CA ALA A 69 4.85 24.02 6.77
C ALA A 69 5.09 24.46 8.24
N SER A 70 4.11 25.15 8.84
CA SER A 70 4.25 25.62 10.23
C SER A 70 4.32 24.50 11.27
N ASP A 71 3.79 23.32 10.95
CA ASP A 71 3.59 22.17 11.83
C ASP A 71 4.38 20.92 11.41
N GLY A 72 5.24 21.02 10.39
CA GLY A 72 6.12 19.93 9.95
C GLY A 72 6.34 19.89 8.44
N LEU A 73 6.96 18.80 7.97
CA LEU A 73 7.19 18.56 6.55
C LEU A 73 5.90 18.09 5.85
N VAL A 74 5.73 18.59 4.63
CA VAL A 74 4.71 18.18 3.67
C VAL A 74 5.41 17.48 2.51
N VAL A 75 4.89 16.32 2.11
CA VAL A 75 5.37 15.57 0.94
C VAL A 75 4.30 15.65 -0.13
N VAL A 76 4.66 16.15 -1.31
CA VAL A 76 3.78 16.28 -2.47
C VAL A 76 4.36 15.49 -3.63
N ASN A 77 3.56 14.63 -4.27
CA ASN A 77 3.96 13.95 -5.50
C ASN A 77 3.39 14.70 -6.71
N ARG A 78 4.26 15.19 -7.60
CA ARG A 78 3.89 15.97 -8.78
C ARG A 78 3.96 15.13 -10.05
N LEU A 79 2.82 14.89 -10.69
CA LEU A 79 2.73 13.98 -11.84
C LEU A 79 1.57 14.31 -12.79
N PRO A 80 1.67 13.93 -14.09
CA PRO A 80 0.54 14.04 -14.99
C PRO A 80 -0.64 13.20 -14.52
N LEU A 81 -1.87 13.66 -14.73
CA LEU A 81 -3.11 13.01 -14.31
C LEU A 81 -3.17 11.52 -14.71
N GLU A 82 -2.82 11.17 -15.94
CA GLU A 82 -2.83 9.75 -16.36
C GLU A 82 -1.83 8.89 -15.58
N ARG A 83 -0.71 9.47 -15.14
CA ARG A 83 0.28 8.78 -14.30
C ARG A 83 -0.19 8.69 -12.84
N TYR A 84 -0.93 9.69 -12.35
CA TYR A 84 -1.60 9.63 -11.05
C TYR A 84 -2.58 8.47 -10.97
N LEU A 85 -3.41 8.28 -11.99
CA LEU A 85 -4.39 7.20 -12.02
C LEU A 85 -3.74 5.82 -11.92
N LEU A 86 -2.53 5.63 -12.46
CA LEU A 86 -1.81 4.35 -12.31
C LEU A 86 -1.50 4.02 -10.86
N GLY A 87 -1.36 5.03 -9.99
CA GLY A 87 -1.06 4.84 -8.57
C GLY A 87 -2.26 4.78 -7.65
N LEU A 88 -3.47 4.87 -8.18
CA LEU A 88 -4.66 4.66 -7.37
C LEU A 88 -4.81 3.19 -7.00
N ASN A 89 -5.18 2.95 -5.75
CA ASN A 89 -5.39 1.61 -5.20
C ASN A 89 -6.78 1.54 -4.56
N GLU A 90 -7.81 1.91 -5.31
CA GLU A 90 -9.19 2.00 -4.77
C GLU A 90 -9.91 0.66 -4.74
N VAL A 91 -9.70 -0.15 -5.78
CA VAL A 91 -10.34 -1.46 -5.97
C VAL A 91 -9.29 -2.53 -6.26
N PRO A 92 -9.54 -3.79 -5.87
CA PRO A 92 -8.61 -4.88 -6.16
C PRO A 92 -8.36 -5.05 -7.67
N PRO A 93 -7.10 -5.15 -8.12
CA PRO A 93 -6.76 -5.24 -9.54
C PRO A 93 -7.30 -6.52 -10.20
N GLU A 94 -7.64 -7.55 -9.42
CA GLU A 94 -8.22 -8.79 -9.89
C GLU A 94 -9.71 -8.67 -10.30
N TRP A 95 -10.36 -7.54 -10.02
CA TRP A 95 -11.76 -7.30 -10.32
C TRP A 95 -12.08 -7.29 -11.82
N PRO A 96 -13.35 -7.56 -12.22
CA PRO A 96 -13.76 -7.57 -13.62
C PRO A 96 -13.34 -6.29 -14.35
N ARG A 97 -12.87 -6.45 -15.60
CA ARG A 97 -12.33 -5.35 -16.41
C ARG A 97 -13.24 -4.13 -16.47
N ALA A 98 -14.55 -4.33 -16.65
CA ALA A 98 -15.49 -3.22 -16.73
C ALA A 98 -15.61 -2.42 -15.41
N ALA A 99 -15.44 -3.07 -14.25
CA ALA A 99 -15.41 -2.40 -12.95
C ALA A 99 -14.12 -1.59 -12.77
N LEU A 100 -12.96 -2.13 -13.16
CA LEU A 100 -11.69 -1.38 -13.16
C LEU A 100 -11.76 -0.15 -14.06
N GLN A 101 -12.34 -0.30 -15.25
CA GLN A 101 -12.53 0.80 -16.21
C GLN A 101 -13.48 1.86 -15.67
N ALA A 102 -14.61 1.46 -15.05
CA ALA A 102 -15.53 2.39 -14.40
C ALA A 102 -14.84 3.17 -13.28
N GLN A 103 -14.06 2.49 -12.42
CA GLN A 103 -13.28 3.12 -11.36
C GLN A 103 -12.26 4.12 -11.92
N ALA A 104 -11.52 3.77 -12.98
CA ALA A 104 -10.55 4.66 -13.60
C ALA A 104 -11.20 5.94 -14.17
N ILE A 105 -12.36 5.81 -14.82
CA ILE A 105 -13.12 6.95 -15.37
C ILE A 105 -13.67 7.82 -14.24
N ALA A 106 -14.31 7.23 -13.22
CA ALA A 106 -14.83 7.97 -12.07
C ALA A 106 -13.71 8.72 -11.35
N ALA A 107 -12.57 8.05 -11.11
CA ALA A 107 -11.43 8.66 -10.46
C ALA A 107 -10.81 9.81 -11.26
N ARG A 108 -10.66 9.66 -12.59
CA ARG A 108 -10.21 10.74 -13.47
C ARG A 108 -11.16 11.95 -13.41
N THR A 109 -12.45 11.66 -13.40
CA THR A 109 -13.50 12.68 -13.36
C THR A 109 -13.46 13.45 -12.04
N TYR A 110 -13.32 12.74 -10.92
CA TYR A 110 -13.19 13.36 -9.59
C TYR A 110 -11.95 14.27 -9.52
N ALA A 111 -10.78 13.78 -9.93
CA ALA A 111 -9.56 14.59 -9.93
C ALA A 111 -9.68 15.86 -10.78
N LEU A 112 -10.31 15.78 -11.95
CA LEU A 112 -10.56 16.95 -12.82
C LEU A 112 -11.58 17.92 -12.23
N TRP A 113 -12.63 17.41 -11.57
CA TRP A 113 -13.59 18.27 -10.86
C TRP A 113 -12.92 19.01 -9.69
N THR A 114 -12.02 18.34 -8.97
CA THR A 114 -11.24 18.94 -7.87
C THR A 114 -10.31 20.03 -8.38
N LEU A 115 -9.56 19.78 -9.46
CA LEU A 115 -8.70 20.78 -10.11
C LEU A 115 -9.45 22.01 -10.63
N GLY A 116 -10.74 21.88 -10.93
CA GLY A 116 -11.59 22.98 -11.39
C GLY A 116 -12.10 23.90 -10.27
N ARG A 117 -11.69 23.69 -9.01
CA ARG A 117 -12.24 24.38 -7.84
C ARG A 117 -11.16 24.87 -6.89
N PRO A 118 -11.47 25.86 -6.02
CA PRO A 118 -10.58 26.22 -4.93
C PRO A 118 -10.26 24.99 -4.07
N PRO A 119 -9.00 24.84 -3.61
CA PRO A 119 -8.64 23.77 -2.70
C PRO A 119 -9.40 23.92 -1.38
N ALA A 120 -9.57 22.81 -0.66
CA ALA A 120 -10.25 22.76 0.63
C ALA A 120 -9.52 21.81 1.59
N GLY A 121 -9.72 21.98 2.89
CA GLY A 121 -9.15 21.10 3.92
C GLY A 121 -7.62 21.09 3.87
N SER A 122 -7.01 19.90 3.83
CA SER A 122 -5.55 19.78 3.79
C SER A 122 -4.93 20.34 2.51
N ALA A 123 -5.64 20.29 1.38
CA ALA A 123 -5.19 20.88 0.12
C ALA A 123 -5.06 22.41 0.24
N GLU A 124 -6.01 23.06 0.88
CA GLU A 124 -5.96 24.50 1.16
C GLU A 124 -4.88 24.84 2.18
N ALA A 125 -4.78 24.06 3.26
CA ALA A 125 -3.85 24.30 4.35
C ALA A 125 -2.37 24.18 3.93
N TYR A 126 -2.06 23.27 2.99
CA TYR A 126 -0.68 22.93 2.63
C TYR A 126 -0.33 23.21 1.15
N GLY A 127 -1.27 23.70 0.35
CA GLY A 127 -0.99 24.18 -1.02
C GLY A 127 -0.73 23.08 -2.05
N PHE A 128 -1.54 22.03 -2.07
CA PHE A 128 -1.54 21.00 -3.12
C PHE A 128 -2.96 20.83 -3.72
N ASP A 129 -3.11 20.06 -4.81
CA ASP A 129 -4.38 19.93 -5.53
C ASP A 129 -5.33 18.89 -4.89
N ILE A 130 -4.79 17.74 -4.49
CA ILE A 130 -5.57 16.61 -3.99
C ILE A 130 -4.78 15.80 -2.95
N CYS A 131 -5.46 15.25 -1.95
CA CYS A 131 -4.84 14.39 -0.94
C CYS A 131 -4.78 12.91 -1.35
N ALA A 132 -3.87 12.14 -0.76
CA ALA A 132 -3.72 10.69 -0.99
C ALA A 132 -4.52 9.80 -0.01
N SER A 133 -5.43 10.39 0.78
CA SER A 133 -6.25 9.70 1.79
C SER A 133 -7.65 9.37 1.27
N THR A 134 -8.46 8.72 2.12
CA THR A 134 -9.89 8.48 1.89
C THR A 134 -10.73 9.75 1.86
N ASP A 135 -10.19 10.90 2.29
CA ASP A 135 -10.87 12.19 2.17
C ASP A 135 -10.93 12.65 0.71
N CYS A 136 -9.98 12.18 -0.11
CA CYS A 136 -9.93 12.39 -1.54
C CYS A 136 -9.95 11.04 -2.27
N GLN A 137 -8.79 10.49 -2.62
CA GLN A 137 -8.65 9.20 -3.30
C GLN A 137 -7.42 8.47 -2.78
N VAL A 138 -7.54 7.15 -2.59
CA VAL A 138 -6.46 6.31 -2.09
C VAL A 138 -5.36 6.17 -3.15
N PHE A 139 -4.24 6.86 -2.92
CA PHE A 139 -3.09 6.89 -3.82
C PHE A 139 -1.86 6.23 -3.18
N SER A 140 -1.43 5.09 -3.73
CA SER A 140 -0.27 4.31 -3.29
C SER A 140 0.94 4.46 -4.22
N GLY A 141 0.94 5.49 -5.07
CA GLY A 141 2.04 5.78 -5.98
C GLY A 141 2.40 4.59 -6.88
N ALA A 142 3.65 4.15 -6.84
CA ALA A 142 4.19 3.13 -7.72
C ALA A 142 4.13 1.70 -7.15
N ASP A 143 3.48 1.49 -6.01
CA ASP A 143 3.48 0.18 -5.34
C ASP A 143 2.81 -0.92 -6.18
N LEU A 144 1.82 -0.58 -7.01
CA LEU A 144 1.16 -1.52 -7.92
C LEU A 144 2.09 -2.08 -9.01
N LEU A 145 3.29 -1.52 -9.23
CA LEU A 145 4.28 -2.12 -10.13
C LEU A 145 4.78 -3.49 -9.63
N GLU A 146 4.73 -3.72 -8.31
CA GLU A 146 5.18 -4.97 -7.69
C GLU A 146 4.05 -6.01 -7.59
N ASP A 147 2.81 -5.59 -7.85
CA ASP A 147 1.65 -6.47 -7.84
C ASP A 147 1.56 -7.23 -9.18
N PRO A 148 1.57 -8.58 -9.18
CA PRO A 148 1.40 -9.36 -10.40
C PRO A 148 0.10 -9.04 -11.17
N GLU A 149 -0.97 -8.67 -10.47
CA GLU A 149 -2.26 -8.30 -11.05
C GLU A 149 -2.33 -6.79 -11.37
N GLY A 150 -1.39 -5.98 -10.87
CA GLY A 150 -1.35 -4.52 -11.08
C GLY A 150 -1.36 -4.11 -12.56
N ARG A 151 -0.87 -4.98 -13.45
CA ARG A 151 -0.95 -4.77 -14.90
C ARG A 151 -2.40 -4.60 -15.41
N ARG A 152 -3.37 -5.29 -14.81
CA ARG A 152 -4.79 -5.18 -15.19
C ARG A 152 -5.35 -3.80 -14.89
N TRP A 153 -4.93 -3.19 -13.78
CA TRP A 153 -5.26 -1.80 -13.46
C TRP A 153 -4.67 -0.85 -14.50
N PHE A 154 -3.38 -1.00 -14.84
CA PHE A 154 -2.73 -0.16 -15.85
C PHE A 154 -3.40 -0.28 -17.23
N ASP A 155 -3.76 -1.49 -17.63
CA ASP A 155 -4.48 -1.74 -18.89
C ASP A 155 -5.89 -1.10 -18.86
N ALA A 156 -6.56 -1.07 -17.70
CA ALA A 156 -7.85 -0.40 -17.54
C ALA A 156 -7.73 1.13 -17.65
N VAL A 157 -6.74 1.74 -16.99
CA VAL A 157 -6.44 3.18 -17.09
C VAL A 157 -6.09 3.56 -18.53
N ALA A 158 -5.24 2.76 -19.19
CA ALA A 158 -4.84 2.99 -20.58
C ALA A 158 -6.03 2.86 -21.55
N ALA A 159 -6.92 1.88 -21.33
CA ALA A 159 -8.08 1.65 -22.18
C ALA A 159 -9.17 2.73 -22.08
N THR A 160 -9.18 3.51 -20.98
CA THR A 160 -10.16 4.59 -20.74
C THR A 160 -9.50 5.97 -20.76
N LYS A 161 -8.31 6.08 -21.36
CA LYS A 161 -7.54 7.34 -21.40
C LYS A 161 -8.40 8.48 -21.94
N GLY A 162 -8.50 9.56 -21.16
CA GLY A 162 -9.29 10.74 -21.50
C GLY A 162 -10.81 10.60 -21.31
N GLU A 163 -11.33 9.42 -20.97
CA GLU A 163 -12.75 9.23 -20.67
C GLU A 163 -13.09 9.75 -19.26
N VAL A 164 -14.14 10.57 -19.18
CA VAL A 164 -14.68 11.19 -17.97
C VAL A 164 -16.21 11.17 -17.97
N VAL A 165 -16.83 11.30 -16.82
CA VAL A 165 -18.29 11.47 -16.70
C VAL A 165 -18.63 12.96 -16.70
N ILE A 166 -19.50 13.40 -17.60
CA ILE A 166 -19.89 14.81 -17.73
C ILE A 166 -21.39 15.02 -17.50
N TYR A 167 -21.72 16.16 -16.92
CA TYR A 167 -23.07 16.69 -16.80
C TYR A 167 -23.04 18.19 -17.10
N GLY A 168 -23.95 18.68 -17.94
CA GLY A 168 -23.93 20.10 -18.34
C GLY A 168 -22.68 20.54 -19.14
N GLY A 169 -21.87 19.61 -19.65
CA GLY A 169 -20.64 19.90 -20.40
C GLY A 169 -19.35 19.86 -19.57
N GLU A 170 -19.46 19.80 -18.24
CA GLU A 170 -18.33 19.79 -17.31
C GLU A 170 -18.15 18.41 -16.64
N PRO A 171 -16.93 18.04 -16.22
CA PRO A 171 -16.70 16.91 -15.33
C PRO A 171 -17.54 17.00 -14.06
N ILE A 172 -18.14 15.89 -13.64
CA ILE A 172 -18.98 15.85 -12.44
C ILE A 172 -18.18 15.64 -11.16
N LEU A 173 -18.79 15.93 -10.01
CA LEU A 173 -18.34 15.40 -8.73
C LEU A 173 -18.57 13.87 -8.71
N ALA A 174 -17.60 13.10 -9.17
CA ALA A 174 -17.70 11.65 -9.33
C ALA A 174 -17.38 10.90 -8.02
N ARG A 175 -18.16 11.14 -6.96
CA ARG A 175 -18.03 10.40 -5.69
C ARG A 175 -18.21 8.89 -5.92
N TYR A 176 -17.49 8.10 -5.14
CA TYR A 176 -17.65 6.65 -5.08
C TYR A 176 -17.33 6.14 -3.67
N HIS A 177 -17.88 5.00 -3.31
CA HIS A 177 -17.72 4.37 -2.00
C HIS A 177 -17.69 2.86 -2.16
N SER A 178 -17.36 2.11 -1.09
CA SER A 178 -17.16 0.67 -1.22
C SER A 178 -18.46 -0.09 -1.47
N VAL A 179 -19.44 0.02 -0.56
CA VAL A 179 -20.69 -0.75 -0.62
C VAL A 179 -21.86 0.13 -0.17
N SER A 180 -22.94 0.17 -0.95
CA SER A 180 -24.08 1.04 -0.63
C SER A 180 -25.06 0.44 0.39
N GLY A 181 -25.07 -0.88 0.54
CA GLY A 181 -26.07 -1.61 1.32
C GLY A 181 -27.41 -1.70 0.58
N GLY A 182 -27.37 -1.86 -0.74
CA GLY A 182 -28.50 -2.09 -1.65
C GLY A 182 -29.01 -0.85 -2.40
N ARG A 183 -28.72 0.36 -1.93
CA ARG A 183 -29.10 1.63 -2.61
C ARG A 183 -28.13 2.75 -2.25
N THR A 184 -27.80 3.59 -3.21
CA THR A 184 -27.01 4.82 -2.97
C THR A 184 -27.86 5.91 -2.32
N LEU A 185 -27.22 7.00 -1.89
CA LEU A 185 -27.83 8.20 -1.34
C LEU A 185 -27.78 9.35 -2.35
N ASP A 186 -28.71 10.29 -2.18
CA ASP A 186 -28.54 11.64 -2.70
C ASP A 186 -27.35 12.32 -2.01
N ASN A 187 -26.66 13.26 -2.69
CA ASN A 187 -25.54 13.98 -2.08
C ASN A 187 -25.96 14.72 -0.80
N SER A 188 -27.11 15.40 -0.82
CA SER A 188 -27.65 16.17 0.31
C SER A 188 -27.97 15.32 1.54
N GLN A 189 -28.15 14.00 1.37
CA GLN A 189 -28.39 13.10 2.49
C GLN A 189 -27.09 12.78 3.24
N ALA A 190 -25.95 12.71 2.56
CA ALA A 190 -24.65 12.43 3.19
C ALA A 190 -23.84 13.70 3.49
N TYR A 191 -24.06 14.76 2.71
CA TYR A 191 -23.36 16.04 2.79
C TYR A 191 -24.40 17.17 2.70
N PRO A 192 -25.18 17.42 3.78
CA PRO A 192 -26.27 18.38 3.77
C PRO A 192 -25.82 19.83 3.59
N ASP A 193 -24.58 20.14 3.96
CA ASP A 193 -23.97 21.46 3.79
C ASP A 193 -23.40 21.69 2.38
N GLU A 194 -23.39 20.65 1.53
CA GLU A 194 -23.00 20.75 0.14
C GLU A 194 -24.21 20.98 -0.78
N GLY A 195 -23.94 21.55 -1.96
CA GLY A 195 -24.98 21.76 -2.96
C GLY A 195 -25.65 20.46 -3.43
N ASP A 196 -26.90 20.55 -3.89
CA ASP A 196 -27.55 19.45 -4.59
C ASP A 196 -26.92 19.26 -5.98
N PHE A 197 -26.64 18.02 -6.33
CA PHE A 197 -26.08 17.65 -7.63
C PHE A 197 -27.09 16.76 -8.36
N PRO A 198 -27.66 17.20 -9.50
CA PRO A 198 -28.68 16.44 -10.23
C PRO A 198 -28.25 15.02 -10.63
N TYR A 199 -26.94 14.79 -10.74
CA TYR A 199 -26.34 13.51 -11.08
C TYR A 199 -25.95 12.62 -9.88
N LEU A 200 -26.00 13.12 -8.65
CA LEU A 200 -25.76 12.33 -7.43
C LEU A 200 -27.08 12.06 -6.71
N LYS A 201 -27.86 11.14 -7.28
CA LYS A 201 -29.16 10.71 -6.77
C LYS A 201 -29.15 9.26 -6.31
N SER A 202 -30.08 8.92 -5.43
CA SER A 202 -30.30 7.57 -4.93
C SER A 202 -30.78 6.64 -6.04
N VAL A 203 -29.94 5.65 -6.37
CA VAL A 203 -30.24 4.59 -7.31
C VAL A 203 -30.13 3.22 -6.64
N PRO A 204 -30.86 2.19 -7.14
CA PRO A 204 -30.61 0.82 -6.72
C PRO A 204 -29.16 0.42 -6.96
N SER A 205 -28.55 -0.34 -6.04
CA SER A 205 -27.22 -0.92 -6.23
C SER A 205 -27.31 -2.45 -6.12
N PRO A 206 -27.76 -3.15 -7.17
CA PRO A 206 -27.98 -4.59 -7.11
C PRO A 206 -26.68 -5.40 -7.22
N SER A 207 -26.63 -6.50 -6.46
CA SER A 207 -25.53 -7.48 -6.36
C SER A 207 -24.25 -6.98 -5.72
N GLU A 208 -24.42 -6.44 -4.53
CA GLU A 208 -23.32 -6.14 -3.61
C GLU A 208 -23.03 -7.31 -2.66
N ASP A 209 -23.77 -8.41 -2.76
CA ASP A 209 -23.79 -9.56 -1.86
C ASP A 209 -22.45 -10.32 -1.78
N ALA A 210 -21.59 -10.17 -2.78
CA ALA A 210 -20.22 -10.68 -2.74
C ALA A 210 -19.32 -9.93 -1.73
N SER A 211 -19.73 -8.72 -1.31
CA SER A 211 -18.99 -7.96 -0.30
C SER A 211 -19.26 -8.50 1.10
N PRO A 212 -18.23 -8.76 1.91
CA PRO A 212 -18.41 -9.10 3.33
C PRO A 212 -18.99 -7.92 4.14
N LEU A 213 -19.01 -6.72 3.57
CA LEU A 213 -19.51 -5.50 4.18
C LEU A 213 -20.89 -5.08 3.64
N ASP A 214 -21.52 -5.88 2.78
CA ASP A 214 -22.93 -5.66 2.42
C ASP A 214 -23.83 -5.71 3.66
N ARG A 215 -23.56 -6.67 4.55
CA ARG A 215 -24.17 -6.81 5.86
C ARG A 215 -23.09 -7.07 6.90
N TRP A 216 -23.13 -6.34 8.01
CA TRP A 216 -22.18 -6.50 9.09
C TRP A 216 -22.88 -6.45 10.44
N ARG A 217 -22.23 -7.01 11.46
CA ARG A 217 -22.72 -7.01 12.84
C ARG A 217 -21.59 -6.77 13.80
N VAL A 218 -21.85 -5.98 14.83
CA VAL A 218 -21.01 -5.88 16.02
C VAL A 218 -21.87 -6.00 17.27
N SER A 219 -21.34 -6.65 18.31
CA SER A 219 -22.01 -6.82 19.60
C SER A 219 -21.16 -6.20 20.70
N PHE A 220 -21.75 -5.31 21.48
CA PHE A 220 -21.16 -4.71 22.67
C PHE A 220 -21.76 -5.32 23.93
N THR A 221 -20.99 -5.33 25.02
CA THR A 221 -21.60 -5.42 26.34
C THR A 221 -22.13 -4.04 26.72
N LEU A 222 -23.16 -3.98 27.58
CA LEU A 222 -23.65 -2.70 28.11
C LEU A 222 -22.53 -1.92 28.82
N ASP A 223 -21.64 -2.60 29.54
CA ASP A 223 -20.52 -1.97 30.27
C ASP A 223 -19.48 -1.35 29.34
N ASP A 224 -19.09 -2.05 28.27
CA ASP A 224 -18.13 -1.52 27.31
C ASP A 224 -18.72 -0.31 26.60
N LEU A 225 -19.99 -0.40 26.16
CA LEU A 225 -20.65 0.71 25.50
C LEU A 225 -20.83 1.90 26.45
N ARG A 226 -21.25 1.67 27.71
CA ARG A 226 -21.32 2.70 28.76
C ARG A 226 -19.97 3.41 28.94
N SER A 227 -18.86 2.65 29.00
CA SER A 227 -17.53 3.25 29.11
C SER A 227 -17.18 4.13 27.92
N LEU A 228 -17.54 3.72 26.69
CA LEU A 228 -17.27 4.47 25.48
C LEU A 228 -18.09 5.75 25.40
N ILE A 229 -19.39 5.70 25.71
CA ILE A 229 -20.26 6.89 25.70
C ILE A 229 -19.93 7.86 26.84
N SER A 230 -19.43 7.37 27.98
CA SER A 230 -18.89 8.25 29.04
C SER A 230 -17.60 8.93 28.62
N GLU A 231 -16.68 8.23 27.94
CA GLU A 231 -15.45 8.84 27.39
C GLU A 231 -15.78 9.88 26.30
N ALA A 232 -16.83 9.63 25.51
CA ALA A 232 -17.37 10.60 24.55
C ALA A 232 -18.05 11.82 25.21
N GLY A 233 -18.25 11.81 26.53
CA GLY A 233 -18.96 12.87 27.26
C GLY A 233 -20.48 12.87 27.05
N TRP A 234 -21.05 11.78 26.54
CA TRP A 234 -22.49 11.65 26.29
C TRP A 234 -23.27 11.09 27.47
N TRP A 235 -22.58 10.55 28.47
CA TRP A 235 -23.19 9.78 29.55
C TRP A 235 -22.46 9.96 30.88
N ASN A 236 -23.19 10.33 31.92
CA ASN A 236 -22.66 10.44 33.30
C ASN A 236 -23.18 9.34 34.25
N GLY A 237 -24.18 8.59 33.82
CA GLY A 237 -24.85 7.57 34.60
C GLY A 237 -23.97 6.37 34.91
N SER A 238 -24.18 5.79 36.09
CA SER A 238 -23.46 4.60 36.53
C SER A 238 -23.85 3.33 35.79
N GLU A 239 -25.01 3.32 35.13
CA GLU A 239 -25.59 2.14 34.50
C GLU A 239 -26.20 2.50 33.14
N LEU A 240 -26.02 1.62 32.16
CA LEU A 240 -26.69 1.63 30.86
C LEU A 240 -27.52 0.34 30.78
N THR A 241 -28.83 0.46 30.60
CA THR A 241 -29.76 -0.68 30.63
C THR A 241 -30.27 -1.06 29.25
N GLU A 242 -30.44 -0.09 28.37
CA GLU A 242 -30.98 -0.31 27.04
C GLU A 242 -30.37 0.64 26.02
N VAL A 243 -30.17 0.14 24.81
CA VAL A 243 -29.81 0.90 23.62
C VAL A 243 -30.64 0.39 22.45
N HIS A 244 -31.29 1.31 21.74
CA HIS A 244 -32.08 0.99 20.56
C HIS A 244 -32.08 2.14 19.57
N THR A 245 -32.45 1.87 18.31
CA THR A 245 -32.65 2.91 17.29
C THR A 245 -34.10 3.38 17.21
N ILE A 246 -34.28 4.68 16.94
CA ILE A 246 -35.55 5.30 16.57
C ILE A 246 -35.42 6.00 15.21
N GLY A 247 -36.54 6.37 14.59
CA GLY A 247 -36.51 7.22 13.40
C GLY A 247 -35.80 8.55 13.67
N SER A 248 -35.13 9.11 12.67
CA SER A 248 -34.36 10.35 12.84
C SER A 248 -35.24 11.52 13.27
N GLY A 249 -34.90 12.16 14.39
CA GLY A 249 -35.56 13.39 14.84
C GLY A 249 -35.22 14.62 13.99
N SER A 250 -34.14 14.55 13.20
CA SER A 250 -33.68 15.60 12.27
C SER A 250 -33.98 15.28 10.80
N GLU A 251 -34.88 14.32 10.56
CA GLU A 251 -35.27 13.85 9.21
C GLU A 251 -34.10 13.35 8.35
N GLN A 252 -33.02 12.89 9.00
CA GLN A 252 -31.88 12.28 8.33
C GLN A 252 -32.25 10.92 7.75
N HIS A 253 -31.45 10.48 6.77
CA HIS A 253 -31.65 9.19 6.10
C HIS A 253 -31.23 7.97 6.94
N TYR A 254 -30.63 8.19 8.11
CA TYR A 254 -30.18 7.20 9.09
C TYR A 254 -30.88 7.41 10.43
N PRO A 255 -30.98 6.39 11.30
CA PRO A 255 -31.72 6.52 12.56
C PRO A 255 -30.97 7.36 13.60
N ASP A 256 -31.68 7.70 14.67
CA ASP A 256 -31.06 8.13 15.92
C ASP A 256 -30.89 6.91 16.84
N VAL A 257 -29.83 6.91 17.65
CA VAL A 257 -29.50 5.91 18.66
C VAL A 257 -29.84 6.47 20.03
N VAL A 258 -30.70 5.75 20.75
CA VAL A 258 -31.11 6.07 22.11
C VAL A 258 -30.31 5.22 23.08
N PHE A 259 -29.71 5.87 24.08
CA PHE A 259 -29.06 5.24 25.23
C PHE A 259 -29.93 5.51 26.46
N GLU A 260 -30.36 4.46 27.14
CA GLU A 260 -31.25 4.54 28.30
C GLU A 260 -30.65 3.86 29.53
N GLY A 261 -30.83 4.51 30.67
CA GLY A 261 -30.48 4.02 31.99
C GLY A 261 -31.52 4.49 33.01
N PRO A 262 -31.40 4.08 34.28
CA PRO A 262 -32.44 4.33 35.27
C PRO A 262 -32.73 5.82 35.55
N ALA A 263 -31.75 6.70 35.35
CA ALA A 263 -31.84 8.13 35.67
C ALA A 263 -31.35 9.05 34.53
N GLU A 264 -30.95 8.51 33.39
CA GLU A 264 -30.37 9.27 32.29
C GLU A 264 -30.84 8.71 30.95
N ARG A 265 -30.99 9.60 29.97
CA ARG A 265 -31.32 9.26 28.59
C ARG A 265 -30.54 10.18 27.66
N ALA A 266 -29.84 9.59 26.70
CA ALA A 266 -29.11 10.31 25.67
C ALA A 266 -29.56 9.87 24.28
N VAL A 267 -29.61 10.80 23.33
CA VAL A 267 -29.92 10.54 21.92
C VAL A 267 -28.82 11.12 21.07
N ARG A 268 -28.29 10.32 20.16
CA ARG A 268 -27.24 10.69 19.22
C ARG A 268 -27.62 10.17 17.86
N ASP A 269 -27.30 10.90 16.81
CA ASP A 269 -27.58 10.39 15.47
C ASP A 269 -26.58 9.27 15.09
N ALA A 270 -26.95 8.42 14.14
CA ALA A 270 -26.12 7.28 13.76
C ALA A 270 -24.76 7.68 13.14
N GLN A 271 -24.64 8.87 12.55
CA GLN A 271 -23.38 9.36 12.01
C GLN A 271 -22.42 9.74 13.15
N GLU A 272 -22.92 10.46 14.17
CA GLU A 272 -22.13 10.81 15.35
C GLU A 272 -21.66 9.55 16.10
N VAL A 273 -22.55 8.56 16.25
CA VAL A 273 -22.21 7.24 16.84
C VAL A 273 -21.10 6.55 16.05
N ARG A 274 -21.20 6.52 14.71
CA ARG A 274 -20.20 5.94 13.83
C ARG A 274 -18.83 6.58 14.03
N GLU A 275 -18.75 7.90 13.97
CA GLU A 275 -17.49 8.64 14.00
C GLU A 275 -16.83 8.57 15.39
N VAL A 276 -17.60 8.88 16.43
CA VAL A 276 -17.07 9.02 17.79
C VAL A 276 -16.84 7.66 18.42
N LEU A 277 -17.87 6.80 18.47
CA LEU A 277 -17.73 5.48 19.10
C LEU A 277 -16.90 4.53 18.24
N GLY A 278 -16.92 4.67 16.92
CA GLY A 278 -16.06 3.87 16.04
C GLY A 278 -14.58 4.10 16.33
N GLY A 279 -14.16 5.36 16.48
CA GLY A 279 -12.79 5.69 16.85
C GLY A 279 -12.42 5.24 18.27
N LEU A 280 -13.30 5.48 19.25
CA LEU A 280 -13.05 5.12 20.65
C LEU A 280 -12.99 3.61 20.85
N ALA A 281 -13.91 2.84 20.26
CA ALA A 281 -13.97 1.40 20.41
C ALA A 281 -12.73 0.71 19.83
N ALA A 282 -12.28 1.14 18.63
CA ALA A 282 -11.07 0.63 18.01
C ALA A 282 -9.81 0.92 18.83
N ARG A 283 -9.71 2.11 19.46
CA ARG A 283 -8.57 2.46 20.33
C ARG A 283 -8.59 1.72 21.66
N ARG A 284 -9.75 1.64 22.31
CA ARG A 284 -9.88 1.13 23.68
C ARG A 284 -9.91 -0.39 23.73
N PHE A 285 -10.47 -1.03 22.71
CA PHE A 285 -10.67 -2.48 22.63
C PHE A 285 -10.37 -3.02 21.21
N PRO A 286 -9.14 -2.86 20.71
CA PRO A 286 -8.79 -3.21 19.32
C PRO A 286 -9.02 -4.68 18.96
N ALA A 287 -9.00 -5.57 19.95
CA ALA A 287 -9.25 -7.01 19.75
C ALA A 287 -10.73 -7.41 19.82
N ARG A 288 -11.63 -6.52 20.27
CA ARG A 288 -13.04 -6.84 20.57
C ARG A 288 -14.04 -6.14 19.66
N TYR A 289 -13.75 -4.91 19.23
CA TYR A 289 -14.68 -4.12 18.39
C TYR A 289 -14.20 -3.79 16.97
N PRO A 290 -13.62 -4.74 16.23
CA PRO A 290 -13.70 -4.71 14.78
C PRO A 290 -15.04 -5.32 14.30
N SER A 291 -15.75 -4.68 13.36
CA SER A 291 -16.94 -5.31 12.74
C SER A 291 -16.58 -6.55 11.89
N LEU A 292 -15.34 -6.61 11.38
CA LEU A 292 -14.74 -7.73 10.65
C LEU A 292 -13.25 -7.81 10.96
N ALA A 293 -12.60 -8.97 10.88
CA ALA A 293 -11.15 -9.06 11.09
C ALA A 293 -10.34 -8.27 10.03
N LEU A 294 -9.06 -7.97 10.32
CA LEU A 294 -8.11 -7.37 9.36
C LEU A 294 -8.15 -8.11 8.02
N MET A 295 -8.55 -7.40 6.96
CA MET A 295 -8.39 -7.89 5.60
C MET A 295 -6.91 -7.89 5.21
N SER A 296 -6.54 -8.74 4.25
CA SER A 296 -5.19 -8.77 3.66
C SER A 296 -4.73 -7.42 3.09
N SER A 297 -5.68 -6.53 2.76
CA SER A 297 -5.43 -5.15 2.33
C SER A 297 -4.99 -4.20 3.44
N GLY A 298 -5.05 -4.61 4.72
CA GLY A 298 -4.74 -3.78 5.89
C GLY A 298 -5.79 -2.71 6.23
N ARG A 299 -6.93 -2.68 5.51
CA ARG A 299 -7.94 -1.60 5.61
C ARG A 299 -9.09 -1.85 6.59
N LEU A 300 -9.24 -3.09 7.07
CA LEU A 300 -10.15 -3.38 8.17
C LEU A 300 -9.32 -3.54 9.45
N PRO A 301 -9.81 -3.09 10.61
CA PRO A 301 -11.24 -3.04 10.89
C PRO A 301 -11.82 -1.78 11.54
N GLU A 302 -12.86 -1.23 10.91
CA GLU A 302 -13.75 -0.22 11.49
C GLU A 302 -14.83 -0.91 12.34
N THR A 303 -15.22 -0.28 13.47
CA THR A 303 -16.31 -0.77 14.31
C THR A 303 -17.69 -0.56 13.69
N PHE A 304 -17.89 0.58 13.02
CA PHE A 304 -19.12 0.96 12.34
C PHE A 304 -18.81 1.32 10.87
N PRO A 305 -18.83 0.36 9.94
CA PRO A 305 -18.53 0.61 8.53
C PRO A 305 -19.43 1.67 7.86
N SER A 306 -20.66 1.85 8.34
CA SER A 306 -21.58 2.87 7.83
C SER A 306 -22.46 3.41 8.94
N ASN A 307 -23.22 4.46 8.65
CA ASN A 307 -24.29 5.00 9.50
C ASN A 307 -25.64 4.32 9.24
N ARG A 308 -25.69 3.28 8.40
CA ARG A 308 -26.91 2.52 8.07
C ARG A 308 -26.98 1.28 8.93
N PHE A 309 -27.37 1.45 10.18
CA PHE A 309 -27.51 0.35 11.12
C PHE A 309 -28.73 0.50 12.02
N GLU A 310 -29.17 -0.62 12.58
CA GLU A 310 -30.17 -0.71 13.63
C GLU A 310 -29.49 -1.22 14.90
N VAL A 311 -29.94 -0.72 16.04
CA VAL A 311 -29.45 -1.14 17.36
C VAL A 311 -30.59 -1.74 18.16
N SER A 312 -30.32 -2.86 18.82
CA SER A 312 -31.22 -3.47 19.80
C SER A 312 -30.45 -3.96 21.02
N THR A 313 -31.13 -4.04 22.16
CA THR A 313 -30.58 -4.67 23.37
C THR A 313 -31.28 -5.99 23.62
N GLU A 314 -30.51 -7.07 23.69
CA GLU A 314 -31.01 -8.42 23.90
C GLU A 314 -30.11 -9.15 24.91
N SER A 315 -30.70 -9.64 26.00
CA SER A 315 -30.02 -10.47 27.00
C SER A 315 -28.72 -9.86 27.58
N GLY A 316 -28.70 -8.54 27.80
CA GLY A 316 -27.55 -7.82 28.37
C GLY A 316 -26.43 -7.50 27.37
N ALA A 317 -26.65 -7.76 26.08
CA ALA A 317 -25.78 -7.35 24.99
C ALA A 317 -26.49 -6.33 24.10
N VAL A 318 -25.72 -5.37 23.59
CA VAL A 318 -26.18 -4.41 22.58
C VAL A 318 -25.73 -4.91 21.23
N ARG A 319 -26.68 -5.20 20.36
CA ARG A 319 -26.46 -5.70 19.01
C ARG A 319 -26.65 -4.58 18.01
N VAL A 320 -25.69 -4.44 17.11
CA VAL A 320 -25.72 -3.47 16.00
C VAL A 320 -25.70 -4.26 14.71
N ASP A 321 -26.78 -4.19 13.94
CA ASP A 321 -26.89 -4.80 12.61
C ASP A 321 -26.85 -3.69 11.55
N GLY A 322 -25.80 -3.71 10.73
CA GLY A 322 -25.56 -2.68 9.74
C GLY A 322 -25.45 -3.19 8.31
N ARG A 323 -25.42 -2.24 7.36
CA ARG A 323 -25.29 -2.51 5.94
C ARG A 323 -24.41 -1.49 5.23
N GLY A 324 -23.66 -1.94 4.23
CA GLY A 324 -22.77 -1.11 3.43
C GLY A 324 -21.52 -0.62 4.18
N TRP A 325 -20.61 0.00 3.43
CA TRP A 325 -19.37 0.61 3.92
C TRP A 325 -19.02 1.84 3.09
N GLY A 326 -18.77 2.95 3.78
CA GLY A 326 -18.51 4.26 3.19
C GLY A 326 -19.74 5.18 3.19
N HIS A 327 -19.62 6.33 2.53
CA HIS A 327 -20.60 7.42 2.60
C HIS A 327 -21.85 7.21 1.74
N GLY A 328 -21.89 6.19 0.85
CA GLY A 328 -23.11 5.81 0.13
C GLY A 328 -23.51 6.65 -1.09
N VAL A 329 -22.75 7.69 -1.46
CA VAL A 329 -23.07 8.60 -2.59
C VAL A 329 -22.34 8.18 -3.86
N GLY A 330 -22.98 8.35 -5.02
CA GLY A 330 -22.40 8.07 -6.33
C GLY A 330 -22.17 6.58 -6.57
N MET A 331 -21.04 6.22 -7.20
CA MET A 331 -20.79 4.83 -7.60
C MET A 331 -20.42 3.93 -6.41
N SER A 332 -21.15 2.83 -6.24
CA SER A 332 -20.70 1.74 -5.37
C SER A 332 -19.67 0.88 -6.10
N GLN A 333 -18.50 0.69 -5.49
CA GLN A 333 -17.43 -0.15 -6.04
C GLN A 333 -17.87 -1.61 -6.16
N TRP A 334 -18.44 -2.18 -5.10
CA TRP A 334 -18.93 -3.56 -5.12
C TRP A 334 -20.16 -3.73 -6.01
N GLY A 335 -20.99 -2.69 -6.13
CA GLY A 335 -22.09 -2.71 -7.08
C GLY A 335 -21.62 -2.65 -8.54
N ALA A 336 -20.59 -1.85 -8.84
CA ALA A 336 -19.91 -1.85 -10.14
C ALA A 336 -19.28 -3.21 -10.46
N HIS A 337 -18.64 -3.85 -9.47
CA HIS A 337 -18.15 -5.22 -9.58
C HIS A 337 -19.28 -6.21 -9.93
N GLY A 338 -20.38 -6.19 -9.18
CA GLY A 338 -21.53 -7.05 -9.42
C GLY A 338 -22.18 -6.84 -10.79
N LEU A 339 -22.37 -5.58 -11.21
CA LEU A 339 -22.90 -5.24 -12.54
C LEU A 339 -21.97 -5.72 -13.66
N ALA A 340 -20.64 -5.56 -13.49
CA ALA A 340 -19.66 -6.07 -14.43
C ALA A 340 -19.71 -7.60 -14.56
N LEU A 341 -19.91 -8.34 -13.46
CA LEU A 341 -20.14 -9.79 -13.51
C LEU A 341 -21.43 -10.18 -14.25
N ARG A 342 -22.43 -9.29 -14.28
CA ARG A 342 -23.66 -9.44 -15.09
C ARG A 342 -23.50 -8.97 -16.54
N GLY A 343 -22.27 -8.65 -16.97
CA GLY A 343 -21.96 -8.29 -18.35
C GLY A 343 -22.15 -6.80 -18.69
N TRP A 344 -22.35 -5.93 -17.71
CA TRP A 344 -22.43 -4.49 -17.96
C TRP A 344 -21.05 -3.93 -18.32
N GLY A 345 -21.02 -3.05 -19.32
CA GLY A 345 -19.84 -2.27 -19.67
C GLY A 345 -19.63 -1.06 -18.73
N ALA A 346 -18.41 -0.53 -18.68
CA ALA A 346 -18.05 0.59 -17.80
C ALA A 346 -18.96 1.81 -17.94
N LYS A 347 -19.34 2.19 -19.17
CA LYS A 347 -20.23 3.33 -19.43
C LYS A 347 -21.62 3.11 -18.84
N GLN A 348 -22.19 1.92 -19.02
CA GLN A 348 -23.49 1.56 -18.45
C GLN A 348 -23.48 1.59 -16.92
N ILE A 349 -22.39 1.11 -16.32
CA ILE A 349 -22.20 1.18 -14.87
C ILE A 349 -22.20 2.64 -14.38
N LEU A 350 -21.40 3.49 -15.02
CA LEU A 350 -21.28 4.90 -14.63
C LEU A 350 -22.59 5.68 -14.85
N GLU A 351 -23.25 5.50 -15.98
CA GLU A 351 -24.52 6.17 -16.30
C GLU A 351 -25.68 5.70 -15.42
N HIS A 352 -25.59 4.50 -14.85
CA HIS A 352 -26.51 4.03 -13.82
C HIS A 352 -26.30 4.75 -12.48
N TYR A 353 -25.05 4.91 -12.04
CA TYR A 353 -24.75 5.55 -10.75
C TYR A 353 -24.78 7.08 -10.79
N TYR A 354 -24.54 7.69 -11.95
CA TYR A 354 -24.50 9.14 -12.13
C TYR A 354 -25.67 9.59 -13.02
N THR A 355 -26.81 9.89 -12.39
CA THR A 355 -28.10 10.07 -13.08
C THR A 355 -28.05 11.20 -14.11
N GLY A 356 -28.38 10.89 -15.38
CA GLY A 356 -28.41 11.87 -16.47
C GLY A 356 -27.03 12.39 -16.92
N ALA A 357 -25.95 11.94 -16.27
CA ALA A 357 -24.59 12.17 -16.74
C ALA A 357 -24.25 11.15 -17.83
N ARG A 358 -23.18 11.42 -18.60
CA ARG A 358 -22.73 10.56 -19.70
C ARG A 358 -21.22 10.49 -19.76
N VAL A 359 -20.68 9.38 -20.25
CA VAL A 359 -19.24 9.28 -20.48
C VAL A 359 -18.86 10.03 -21.77
N SER A 360 -17.87 10.92 -21.67
CA SER A 360 -17.31 11.68 -22.78
C SER A 360 -15.79 11.66 -22.74
N ASN A 361 -15.14 12.08 -23.82
CA ASN A 361 -13.69 12.30 -23.84
C ASN A 361 -13.35 13.77 -23.61
N VAL A 362 -12.32 14.04 -22.81
CA VAL A 362 -11.72 15.37 -22.64
C VAL A 362 -10.29 15.43 -23.18
N PRO A 363 -9.85 16.57 -23.75
CA PRO A 363 -8.49 16.71 -24.25
C PRO A 363 -7.47 16.82 -23.10
N GLY A 364 -6.32 16.18 -23.28
CA GLY A 364 -5.08 16.51 -22.59
C GLY A 364 -4.92 15.98 -21.16
N SER A 365 -3.66 15.85 -20.75
CA SER A 365 -3.28 15.50 -19.38
C SER A 365 -2.93 16.79 -18.65
N GLN A 366 -3.63 17.06 -17.55
CA GLN A 366 -3.25 18.11 -16.60
C GLN A 366 -2.14 17.60 -15.67
N MET A 367 -1.35 18.50 -15.11
CA MET A 367 -0.46 18.17 -13.99
C MET A 367 -1.30 18.16 -12.72
N LEU A 368 -0.90 17.32 -11.77
CA LEU A 368 -1.56 17.16 -10.49
C LEU A 368 -0.51 17.10 -9.39
N GLU A 369 -0.76 17.82 -8.31
CA GLU A 369 0.04 17.86 -7.09
C GLU A 369 -0.70 17.13 -5.98
N VAL A 370 -0.21 15.93 -5.65
CA VAL A 370 -0.85 15.02 -4.69
C VAL A 370 -0.17 15.16 -3.34
N GLY A 371 -0.86 15.68 -2.33
CA GLY A 371 -0.39 15.68 -0.95
C GLY A 371 -0.40 14.27 -0.37
N VAL A 372 0.78 13.68 -0.17
CA VAL A 372 0.92 12.28 0.26
C VAL A 372 1.13 12.13 1.76
N ALA A 373 1.68 13.15 2.43
CA ALA A 373 1.80 13.22 3.88
C ALA A 373 2.03 14.67 4.34
N THR A 374 1.58 15.00 5.54
CA THR A 374 1.67 16.34 6.14
C THR A 374 2.08 16.24 7.62
N GLY A 375 2.60 17.34 8.19
CA GLY A 375 2.93 17.41 9.62
C GLY A 375 4.03 16.44 10.08
N LEU A 376 4.99 16.09 9.21
CA LEU A 376 6.04 15.12 9.53
C LEU A 376 7.28 15.79 10.15
N ASP A 377 7.79 15.27 11.25
CA ASP A 377 9.09 15.72 11.80
C ASP A 377 10.27 15.36 10.88
N SER A 378 10.18 14.24 10.15
CA SER A 378 11.22 13.79 9.23
C SER A 378 10.70 12.88 8.12
N VAL A 379 11.42 12.86 7.00
CA VAL A 379 11.17 12.03 5.82
C VAL A 379 12.42 11.25 5.47
N GLN A 380 12.30 9.93 5.27
CA GLN A 380 13.40 9.10 4.75
C GLN A 380 13.12 8.69 3.30
N ALA A 381 13.82 9.31 2.35
CA ALA A 381 13.68 9.03 0.92
C ALA A 381 14.84 8.16 0.41
N THR A 382 14.53 7.03 -0.22
CA THR A 382 15.50 6.11 -0.82
C THR A 382 15.33 6.11 -2.34
N GLY A 383 16.39 6.43 -3.07
CA GLY A 383 16.33 6.51 -4.53
C GLY A 383 17.64 6.96 -5.14
N ALA A 384 17.61 7.18 -6.45
CA ALA A 384 18.59 7.98 -7.17
C ALA A 384 17.84 9.17 -7.76
N PHE A 385 18.15 10.39 -7.32
CA PHE A 385 17.44 11.58 -7.74
C PHE A 385 18.37 12.79 -7.83
N ARG A 386 17.97 13.77 -8.62
CA ARG A 386 18.53 15.11 -8.63
C ARG A 386 17.76 15.93 -7.61
N LEU A 387 18.49 16.64 -6.76
CA LEU A 387 17.90 17.56 -5.80
C LEU A 387 17.85 18.96 -6.42
N GLU A 388 16.66 19.55 -6.47
CA GLU A 388 16.44 20.94 -6.87
C GLU A 388 15.90 21.78 -5.70
N ASP A 389 16.15 23.08 -5.74
CA ASP A 389 15.47 24.06 -4.88
C ASP A 389 14.09 24.45 -5.46
N GLY A 390 13.38 25.35 -4.77
CA GLY A 390 12.05 25.82 -5.17
C GLY A 390 12.04 26.52 -6.54
N ASP A 391 13.15 27.16 -6.92
CA ASP A 391 13.37 27.79 -8.23
C ASP A 391 13.71 26.78 -9.33
N GLY A 392 13.86 25.48 -9.00
CA GLY A 392 14.25 24.43 -9.94
C GLY A 392 15.75 24.39 -10.23
N ARG A 393 16.58 25.16 -9.51
CA ARG A 393 18.04 25.09 -9.67
C ARG A 393 18.56 23.81 -9.02
N THR A 394 19.50 23.16 -9.69
CA THR A 394 20.08 21.91 -9.18
C THR A 394 21.01 22.20 -8.00
N VAL A 395 20.65 21.71 -6.82
CA VAL A 395 21.47 21.74 -5.60
C VAL A 395 22.44 20.56 -5.57
N LEU A 396 21.94 19.36 -5.89
CA LEU A 396 22.76 18.15 -6.03
C LEU A 396 22.38 17.40 -7.32
N PRO A 397 23.31 17.24 -8.28
CA PRO A 397 22.99 16.62 -9.56
C PRO A 397 22.66 15.12 -9.47
N ARG A 398 23.18 14.44 -8.44
CA ARG A 398 22.89 13.02 -8.19
C ARG A 398 23.03 12.68 -6.70
N ALA A 399 21.91 12.70 -6.01
CA ALA A 399 21.70 12.12 -4.70
C ALA A 399 21.32 10.65 -4.86
N VAL A 400 22.08 9.72 -4.27
CA VAL A 400 21.81 8.28 -4.37
C VAL A 400 21.93 7.62 -3.01
N GLY A 401 21.01 6.71 -2.70
CA GLY A 401 20.91 6.02 -1.40
C GLY A 401 19.70 6.47 -0.59
N ARG A 402 19.73 6.20 0.72
CA ARG A 402 18.70 6.63 1.68
C ARG A 402 19.09 7.97 2.32
N TRP A 403 18.33 9.00 2.02
CA TRP A 403 18.47 10.35 2.55
C TRP A 403 17.47 10.57 3.68
N ALA A 404 17.87 11.31 4.71
CA ALA A 404 16.96 11.80 5.74
C ALA A 404 16.79 13.31 5.58
N ILE A 405 15.53 13.76 5.63
CA ILE A 405 15.13 15.16 5.59
C ILE A 405 14.42 15.43 6.90
N SER A 406 14.85 16.44 7.65
CA SER A 406 14.26 16.77 8.96
C SER A 406 13.68 18.18 8.93
N PHE A 407 12.55 18.36 9.60
CA PHE A 407 11.95 19.66 9.84
C PHE A 407 12.85 20.49 10.77
N GLU A 408 13.19 21.72 10.38
CA GLU A 408 13.97 22.64 11.21
C GLU A 408 13.18 23.92 11.57
N GLY A 409 11.97 24.06 11.00
CA GLY A 409 11.11 25.23 11.13
C GLY A 409 10.39 25.54 9.83
N SER A 410 9.41 26.45 9.88
CA SER A 410 8.67 26.86 8.69
C SER A 410 9.61 27.36 7.58
N GLY A 411 9.45 26.82 6.38
CA GLY A 411 10.25 27.14 5.20
C GLY A 411 11.67 26.55 5.19
N VAL A 412 12.04 25.74 6.20
CA VAL A 412 13.42 25.28 6.38
C VAL A 412 13.48 23.80 6.76
N ALA A 413 14.30 23.05 6.03
CA ALA A 413 14.57 21.65 6.31
C ALA A 413 16.07 21.33 6.22
N SER A 414 16.53 20.37 7.01
CA SER A 414 17.90 19.86 6.92
C SER A 414 17.96 18.53 6.17
N LEU A 415 19.00 18.37 5.35
CA LEU A 415 19.23 17.18 4.55
C LEU A 415 20.49 16.44 5.03
N SER A 416 20.32 15.17 5.40
CA SER A 416 21.39 14.26 5.80
C SER A 416 21.68 13.21 4.71
N PRO A 417 22.91 13.14 4.18
CA PRO A 417 23.28 12.14 3.19
C PRO A 417 23.45 10.74 3.79
N PRO A 418 23.25 9.67 3.00
CA PRO A 418 23.56 8.31 3.43
C PRO A 418 25.06 8.12 3.73
N PRO A 419 25.42 7.19 4.64
CA PRO A 419 26.82 6.85 4.91
C PRO A 419 27.60 6.52 3.64
N GLY A 420 28.77 7.13 3.49
CA GLY A 420 29.66 6.93 2.35
C GLY A 420 29.29 7.71 1.09
N PHE A 421 28.22 8.50 1.10
CA PHE A 421 27.94 9.45 0.01
C PHE A 421 29.13 10.38 -0.24
N GLY A 422 29.37 10.74 -1.50
CA GLY A 422 30.49 11.61 -1.90
C GLY A 422 31.85 10.90 -1.94
N ARG A 423 31.96 9.64 -1.52
CA ARG A 423 33.19 8.86 -1.68
C ARG A 423 33.30 8.30 -3.11
N PRO A 424 34.51 8.11 -3.65
CA PRO A 424 34.69 7.40 -4.91
C PRO A 424 34.09 5.99 -4.85
N LEU A 425 33.31 5.64 -5.88
CA LEU A 425 32.69 4.33 -5.97
C LEU A 425 33.74 3.24 -6.23
N ARG A 426 33.58 2.11 -5.54
CA ARG A 426 34.25 0.83 -5.77
C ARG A 426 33.20 -0.26 -5.66
N LEU A 427 33.20 -1.18 -6.61
CA LEU A 427 32.33 -2.35 -6.65
C LEU A 427 33.17 -3.63 -6.58
N ALA A 428 32.83 -4.51 -5.65
CA ALA A 428 33.32 -5.88 -5.63
C ALA A 428 32.12 -6.85 -5.65
N VAL A 429 32.16 -7.85 -6.53
CA VAL A 429 31.25 -9.00 -6.44
C VAL A 429 31.91 -10.01 -5.52
N VAL A 430 31.33 -10.19 -4.33
CA VAL A 430 31.85 -11.08 -3.27
C VAL A 430 31.52 -12.53 -3.60
N SER A 431 30.30 -12.79 -4.06
CA SER A 431 29.86 -14.10 -4.52
C SER A 431 28.77 -13.98 -5.58
N ALA A 432 28.68 -15.00 -6.42
CA ALA A 432 27.69 -15.11 -7.48
C ALA A 432 27.45 -16.61 -7.79
N PRO A 433 26.27 -16.98 -8.30
CA PRO A 433 26.00 -18.34 -8.73
C PRO A 433 26.90 -18.69 -9.92
N ARG A 434 27.50 -19.88 -9.90
CA ARG A 434 28.28 -20.39 -11.06
C ARG A 434 27.39 -21.03 -12.11
N THR A 435 26.35 -21.73 -11.67
CA THR A 435 25.42 -22.45 -12.53
C THR A 435 23.98 -22.26 -12.04
N LEU A 436 23.05 -21.98 -12.95
CA LEU A 436 21.61 -21.89 -12.68
C LEU A 436 20.81 -22.67 -13.73
N ARG A 437 19.59 -23.07 -13.39
CA ARG A 437 18.65 -23.57 -14.41
C ARG A 437 17.97 -22.39 -15.10
N THR A 438 17.49 -22.58 -16.32
CA THR A 438 16.65 -21.59 -17.03
C THR A 438 15.52 -21.09 -16.13
N GLY A 439 15.36 -19.77 -16.01
CA GLY A 439 14.33 -19.14 -15.19
C GLY A 439 14.55 -19.22 -13.67
N ALA A 440 15.58 -19.93 -13.20
CA ALA A 440 15.89 -20.03 -11.77
C ALA A 440 16.47 -18.71 -11.24
N LYS A 441 16.27 -18.49 -9.95
CA LYS A 441 16.78 -17.33 -9.21
C LYS A 441 18.08 -17.70 -8.50
N GLY A 442 19.08 -16.83 -8.56
CA GLY A 442 20.35 -17.00 -7.84
C GLY A 442 20.80 -15.72 -7.16
N THR A 443 21.50 -15.84 -6.04
CA THR A 443 21.87 -14.69 -5.21
C THR A 443 23.29 -14.21 -5.53
N PHE A 444 23.42 -12.92 -5.82
CA PHE A 444 24.69 -12.22 -5.88
C PHE A 444 24.93 -11.48 -4.56
N ALA A 445 26.16 -11.53 -4.05
CA ALA A 445 26.60 -10.69 -2.94
C ALA A 445 27.61 -9.66 -3.45
N LEU A 446 27.39 -8.40 -3.13
CA LEU A 446 28.20 -7.26 -3.54
C LEU A 446 28.75 -6.54 -2.32
N ARG A 447 29.89 -5.87 -2.50
CA ARG A 447 30.39 -4.86 -1.57
C ARG A 447 30.62 -3.55 -2.30
N LEU A 448 30.07 -2.47 -1.76
CA LEU A 448 30.15 -1.12 -2.30
C LEU A 448 30.89 -0.20 -1.33
N SER A 449 31.75 0.71 -1.82
CA SER A 449 32.40 1.73 -0.99
C SER A 449 31.51 2.95 -0.69
N ALA A 450 30.49 3.16 -1.51
CA ALA A 450 29.56 4.28 -1.47
C ALA A 450 28.17 3.81 -1.93
N PRO A 451 27.08 4.50 -1.57
CA PRO A 451 25.75 4.21 -2.10
C PRO A 451 25.73 4.32 -3.63
N ALA A 452 25.00 3.42 -4.29
CA ALA A 452 24.93 3.37 -5.74
C ALA A 452 23.61 2.77 -6.22
N GLU A 453 23.19 3.22 -7.41
CA GLU A 453 22.19 2.52 -8.20
C GLU A 453 22.87 1.35 -8.91
N VAL A 454 22.39 0.14 -8.66
CA VAL A 454 22.93 -1.10 -9.22
C VAL A 454 21.98 -1.64 -10.26
N ARG A 455 22.52 -2.03 -11.41
CA ARG A 455 21.78 -2.66 -12.51
C ARG A 455 22.50 -3.92 -12.98
N THR A 456 21.73 -4.92 -13.37
CA THR A 456 22.26 -6.13 -14.01
C THR A 456 21.78 -6.36 -15.44
N SER A 457 22.63 -6.98 -16.25
CA SER A 457 22.31 -7.45 -17.61
C SER A 457 23.29 -8.53 -18.08
N PRO A 458 22.91 -9.49 -18.95
CA PRO A 458 21.57 -9.75 -19.47
C PRO A 458 20.67 -10.48 -18.44
N GLY A 459 19.41 -10.73 -18.80
CA GLY A 459 18.41 -11.34 -17.91
C GLY A 459 17.32 -10.35 -17.49
N ALA A 460 16.51 -10.72 -16.49
CA ALA A 460 15.59 -9.77 -15.86
C ALA A 460 16.44 -8.62 -15.30
N THR A 461 16.32 -7.44 -15.91
CA THR A 461 17.10 -6.27 -15.50
C THR A 461 16.54 -5.78 -14.18
N GLU A 462 17.15 -6.19 -13.08
CA GLU A 462 16.87 -5.58 -11.79
C GLU A 462 17.72 -4.31 -11.65
N THR A 463 17.05 -3.18 -11.45
CA THR A 463 17.69 -1.92 -11.07
C THR A 463 17.22 -1.58 -9.66
N PHE A 464 18.16 -1.32 -8.75
CA PHE A 464 17.84 -1.02 -7.36
C PHE A 464 18.89 -0.09 -6.75
N VAL A 465 18.56 0.55 -5.63
CA VAL A 465 19.48 1.41 -4.89
C VAL A 465 20.07 0.64 -3.72
N ALA A 466 21.40 0.61 -3.66
CA ALA A 466 22.17 -0.12 -2.66
C ALA A 466 22.96 0.84 -1.76
N SER A 467 23.10 0.47 -0.49
CA SER A 467 23.87 1.22 0.49
C SER A 467 25.37 0.93 0.36
N ALA A 468 26.22 1.79 0.93
CA ALA A 468 27.62 1.43 1.14
C ALA A 468 27.71 0.20 2.06
N GLY A 469 28.70 -0.67 1.84
CA GLY A 469 28.88 -1.92 2.57
C GLY A 469 28.39 -3.14 1.78
N SER A 470 27.99 -4.18 2.52
CA SER A 470 27.55 -5.46 1.96
C SER A 470 26.09 -5.40 1.51
N ASN A 471 25.82 -5.86 0.30
CA ASN A 471 24.48 -5.94 -0.28
C ASN A 471 24.29 -7.29 -0.95
N SER A 472 23.06 -7.73 -1.14
CA SER A 472 22.72 -8.89 -1.97
C SER A 472 21.48 -8.62 -2.80
N PHE A 473 21.39 -9.27 -3.95
CA PHE A 473 20.21 -9.22 -4.82
C PHE A 473 20.03 -10.57 -5.53
N THR A 474 18.85 -10.77 -6.10
CA THR A 474 18.47 -12.05 -6.71
C THR A 474 18.36 -11.92 -8.22
N TRP A 475 19.31 -12.48 -8.95
CA TRP A 475 19.24 -12.47 -10.41
C TRP A 475 18.42 -13.65 -10.94
N ARG A 476 17.46 -13.38 -11.85
CA ARG A 476 16.72 -14.43 -12.58
C ARG A 476 17.45 -14.79 -13.87
N ALA A 477 17.85 -16.05 -14.00
CA ALA A 477 18.47 -16.58 -15.20
C ALA A 477 17.52 -16.47 -16.41
N PRO A 478 18.03 -16.12 -17.61
CA PRO A 478 17.25 -16.15 -18.85
C PRO A 478 16.63 -17.53 -19.11
N ASP A 479 15.54 -17.55 -19.87
CA ASP A 479 14.84 -18.79 -20.21
C ASP A 479 15.57 -19.62 -21.28
N LYS A 480 16.65 -19.09 -21.87
CA LYS A 480 17.51 -19.80 -22.83
C LYS A 480 18.78 -20.33 -22.14
N PRO A 481 19.13 -21.61 -22.29
CA PRO A 481 20.41 -22.14 -21.82
C PRO A 481 21.60 -21.45 -22.51
N GLY A 482 22.75 -21.40 -21.84
CA GLY A 482 23.98 -20.82 -22.38
C GLY A 482 24.91 -20.27 -21.30
N ARG A 483 26.09 -19.80 -21.71
CA ARG A 483 27.00 -19.05 -20.83
C ARG A 483 26.68 -17.56 -20.92
N TYR A 484 26.38 -16.95 -19.79
CA TYR A 484 26.02 -15.54 -19.71
C TYR A 484 27.11 -14.75 -19.00
N ARG A 485 27.56 -13.68 -19.64
CA ARG A 485 28.41 -12.65 -19.02
C ARG A 485 27.50 -11.64 -18.34
N VAL A 486 27.26 -11.83 -17.06
CA VAL A 486 26.42 -10.95 -16.25
C VAL A 486 27.23 -9.72 -15.85
N GLU A 487 26.89 -8.59 -16.45
CA GLU A 487 27.39 -7.28 -16.07
C GLU A 487 26.62 -6.78 -14.86
N VAL A 488 27.35 -6.47 -13.79
CA VAL A 488 26.87 -5.75 -12.61
C VAL A 488 27.43 -4.35 -12.69
N ALA A 489 26.60 -3.38 -13.06
CA ALA A 489 26.96 -1.97 -13.13
C ALA A 489 26.45 -1.25 -11.89
N ALA A 490 27.30 -0.43 -11.27
CA ALA A 490 26.95 0.41 -10.14
C ALA A 490 27.26 1.88 -10.46
N VAL A 491 26.32 2.78 -10.22
CA VAL A 491 26.44 4.22 -10.47
C VAL A 491 26.19 5.00 -9.18
N GLY A 492 27.26 5.52 -8.60
CA GLY A 492 27.24 6.32 -7.38
C GLY A 492 27.15 7.82 -7.67
N SER A 493 27.32 8.66 -6.64
CA SER A 493 27.43 10.11 -6.84
C SER A 493 28.80 10.55 -7.36
N ARG A 494 29.86 9.76 -7.11
CA ARG A 494 31.21 9.97 -7.65
C ARG A 494 31.73 8.72 -8.35
N GLY A 495 31.34 8.57 -9.61
CA GLY A 495 31.85 7.53 -10.52
C GLY A 495 30.88 6.39 -10.77
N ARG A 496 31.26 5.56 -11.75
CA ARG A 496 30.56 4.35 -12.18
C ARG A 496 31.56 3.20 -12.21
N GLU A 497 31.14 2.05 -11.71
CA GLU A 497 31.91 0.82 -11.72
C GLU A 497 31.12 -0.27 -12.44
N THR A 498 31.82 -1.22 -13.06
CA THR A 498 31.19 -2.39 -13.68
C THR A 498 32.05 -3.61 -13.46
N LYS A 499 31.42 -4.72 -13.05
CA LYS A 499 32.06 -6.03 -12.93
C LYS A 499 31.30 -7.03 -13.79
N VAL A 500 32.02 -7.95 -14.39
CA VAL A 500 31.44 -9.00 -15.22
C VAL A 500 31.67 -10.34 -14.52
N VAL A 501 30.62 -11.13 -14.40
CA VAL A 501 30.65 -12.47 -13.83
C VAL A 501 30.08 -13.45 -14.83
N GLU A 502 30.74 -14.58 -15.04
CA GLU A 502 30.20 -15.64 -15.88
C GLU A 502 29.29 -16.56 -15.09
N VAL A 503 28.08 -16.79 -15.62
CA VAL A 503 27.09 -17.70 -15.07
C VAL A 503 26.65 -18.66 -16.17
N GLU A 504 26.75 -19.96 -15.91
CA GLU A 504 26.25 -21.00 -16.81
C GLU A 504 24.77 -21.26 -16.54
N VAL A 505 23.93 -21.14 -17.55
CA VAL A 505 22.50 -21.46 -17.47
C VAL A 505 22.24 -22.77 -18.21
N VAL A 506 21.78 -23.78 -17.48
CA VAL A 506 21.51 -25.12 -18.01
C VAL A 506 20.01 -25.35 -18.23
N ALA A 507 19.68 -26.19 -19.20
CA ALA A 507 18.30 -26.59 -19.46
C ALA A 507 17.67 -27.29 -18.23
N PRO A 508 16.34 -27.25 -18.08
CA PRO A 508 15.65 -28.12 -17.13
C PRO A 508 15.97 -29.57 -17.47
N GLN A 509 16.29 -30.40 -16.48
CA GLN A 509 16.42 -31.84 -16.73
C GLN A 509 15.07 -32.37 -17.19
N SER A 510 15.01 -32.95 -18.40
CA SER A 510 13.86 -33.76 -18.79
C SER A 510 13.80 -34.96 -17.86
N SER A 511 12.76 -35.08 -17.06
CA SER A 511 12.42 -36.38 -16.48
C SER A 511 12.10 -37.31 -17.66
N SER A 512 13.04 -38.16 -18.06
CA SER A 512 12.73 -39.27 -18.96
C SER A 512 11.60 -40.09 -18.33
N PRO A 513 10.58 -40.54 -19.10
CA PRO A 513 9.63 -41.51 -18.59
C PRO A 513 10.39 -42.76 -18.15
N LEU A 514 10.02 -43.32 -16.99
CA LEU A 514 10.48 -44.63 -16.55
C LEU A 514 10.37 -45.64 -17.72
N PRO A 515 11.39 -46.47 -17.99
CA PRO A 515 11.27 -47.49 -19.02
C PRO A 515 10.14 -48.44 -18.65
N SER A 516 9.16 -48.56 -19.55
CA SER A 516 8.12 -49.58 -19.46
C SER A 516 8.77 -50.97 -19.38
N PRO A 517 8.38 -51.85 -18.44
CA PRO A 517 8.86 -53.22 -18.44
C PRO A 517 8.32 -53.93 -19.69
N GLY A 518 9.21 -54.50 -20.48
CA GLY A 518 8.88 -55.39 -21.59
C GLY A 518 8.05 -56.59 -21.12
N GLY A 519 7.10 -56.99 -21.98
CA GLY A 519 6.01 -57.88 -21.63
C GLY A 519 6.38 -59.31 -21.24
N SER A 520 5.51 -59.89 -20.43
CA SER A 520 5.18 -61.32 -20.47
C SER A 520 3.66 -61.46 -20.31
N GLN A 521 3.14 -62.53 -20.90
CA GLN A 521 1.76 -62.73 -21.30
C GLN A 521 0.77 -62.92 -20.13
N GLY A 522 -0.48 -62.50 -20.39
CA GLY A 522 -1.69 -63.22 -19.96
C GLY A 522 -2.24 -62.90 -18.57
N VAL A 523 -3.39 -62.22 -18.54
CA VAL A 523 -4.71 -62.75 -18.13
C VAL A 523 -5.66 -61.55 -17.90
N ALA A 524 -6.87 -61.67 -18.45
CA ALA A 524 -7.93 -60.67 -18.44
C ALA A 524 -8.47 -60.36 -17.03
N LEU A 525 -8.87 -59.12 -16.78
CA LEU A 525 -10.09 -58.81 -16.02
C LEU A 525 -10.52 -57.34 -16.19
N ILE A 526 -11.80 -57.19 -16.52
CA ILE A 526 -12.57 -55.95 -16.65
C ILE A 526 -12.74 -55.31 -15.26
N GLY A 527 -12.62 -53.99 -15.14
CA GLY A 527 -12.92 -53.28 -13.90
C GLY A 527 -12.94 -51.76 -14.07
N VAL A 528 -14.14 -51.19 -14.09
CA VAL A 528 -14.47 -49.76 -14.05
C VAL A 528 -14.24 -49.21 -12.62
N ALA A 529 -13.67 -48.00 -12.50
CA ALA A 529 -13.85 -47.07 -11.36
C ALA A 529 -13.26 -45.69 -11.74
N LEU A 530 -14.05 -44.65 -12.01
CA LEU A 530 -14.55 -43.64 -11.06
C LEU A 530 -13.59 -43.33 -9.89
N GLY A 531 -13.03 -42.11 -9.90
CA GLY A 531 -12.32 -41.50 -8.78
C GLY A 531 -12.83 -40.09 -8.52
N LEU A 532 -13.82 -39.99 -7.64
CA LEU A 532 -14.19 -38.78 -6.91
C LEU A 532 -12.98 -38.29 -6.09
N ALA A 533 -12.74 -36.97 -6.07
CA ALA A 533 -11.93 -36.33 -5.03
C ALA A 533 -12.85 -35.47 -4.16
N LEU A 534 -13.07 -35.95 -2.94
CA LEU A 534 -13.72 -35.27 -1.82
C LEU A 534 -12.72 -35.25 -0.67
N MET A 535 -12.31 -34.06 -0.20
CA MET A 535 -11.78 -33.82 1.16
C MET A 535 -12.13 -32.36 1.49
N ILE A 536 -13.20 -32.09 2.24
CA ILE A 536 -13.45 -32.27 3.69
C ILE A 536 -12.85 -31.12 4.52
N ILE A 537 -13.79 -30.36 5.08
CA ILE A 537 -13.70 -29.33 6.11
C ILE A 537 -13.98 -30.00 7.48
N GLY A 538 -13.37 -29.46 8.54
CA GLY A 538 -13.77 -29.61 9.95
C GLY A 538 -12.70 -30.30 10.79
N GLY A 539 -12.27 -29.87 11.97
CA GLY A 539 -12.80 -28.88 12.91
C GLY A 539 -12.63 -29.41 14.35
N GLN A 540 -12.19 -28.52 15.25
CA GLN A 540 -12.40 -28.54 16.71
C GLN A 540 -11.58 -29.49 17.64
N ALA A 541 -10.77 -28.83 18.48
CA ALA A 541 -10.65 -28.88 19.95
C ALA A 541 -10.34 -30.20 20.69
N LEU A 542 -9.29 -30.16 21.53
CA LEU A 542 -9.39 -30.60 22.93
C LEU A 542 -8.32 -29.95 23.84
N VAL A 543 -8.78 -29.58 25.03
CA VAL A 543 -8.10 -28.95 26.17
C VAL A 543 -7.19 -29.93 26.91
N LYS A 544 -6.04 -29.45 27.44
CA LYS A 544 -5.51 -29.90 28.76
C LYS A 544 -4.43 -28.95 29.33
N GLU A 545 -4.87 -28.12 30.26
CA GLU A 545 -4.27 -27.77 31.55
C GLU A 545 -2.90 -28.36 31.93
N THR A 546 -1.95 -27.51 32.37
CA THR A 546 -1.11 -27.77 33.56
C THR A 546 -0.38 -26.52 34.06
N ARG A 547 -0.40 -26.40 35.39
CA ARG A 547 0.18 -25.37 36.27
C ARG A 547 1.70 -25.21 36.14
N ARG A 548 2.20 -23.97 36.19
CA ARG A 548 2.94 -23.40 37.35
C ARG A 548 3.20 -21.92 37.15
#